data_AF-A0A4Y3KIT6-F1
#
_entry.id   AF-A0A4Y3KIT6-F1
#
_cell.length_a   1.000
_cell.length_b   1.000
_cell.length_c   1.000
_cell.angle_alpha   90.00
_cell.angle_beta   90.00
_cell.angle_gamma   90.00
#
_symmetry.space_group_name_H-M   'P 1'
#
loop_
_entity.id
_entity.type
_entity.pdbx_description
1 polymer ?
#
loop_
_entity_poly.entity_id
_entity_poly.type
_entity_poly.pdbx_seq_one_letter_code
_entity_poly.pdbx_strand_id
1 'polypeptide(L)'
;MVLALWLGAGDSRTTTAAAALRGVQADDEPHDVLDTATDERRPLAEALREWSVPDLDVVALLPAPGDVAGVPAPVSGAALEARELVLLRIGGAAYALVPEVEAFGSALEPGHLVTWHRTVVPDWLLPVQALGSLEDADRGLRRGLADVTEALVRLDVAHWDDEHAAQVVALRDAALPTWRLPDRVDAHRGRVLASAARLRAIVDLAARDDGGAVNLWQADQRTAALRDVDRLARRALAAATLAGPLAQPSTPR
;
A
#
# COMPACT_ATOMS: atom_id res chain seq x y z
N MET A 1 3.04 1.88 2.40
CA MET A 1 3.46 1.15 1.19
C MET A 1 4.77 1.64 0.60
N VAL A 2 4.93 2.95 0.34
CA VAL A 2 6.14 3.50 -0.32
C VAL A 2 7.41 3.20 0.48
N LEU A 3 7.35 3.30 1.82
CA LEU A 3 8.45 2.92 2.71
C LEU A 3 8.92 1.47 2.47
N ALA A 4 8.01 0.51 2.36
CA ALA A 4 8.35 -0.88 2.10
C ALA A 4 9.03 -1.07 0.73
N LEU A 5 8.60 -0.33 -0.30
CA LEU A 5 9.24 -0.38 -1.63
C LEU A 5 10.68 0.12 -1.59
N TRP A 6 10.93 1.22 -0.88
CA TRP A 6 12.28 1.76 -0.72
C TRP A 6 13.19 0.84 0.09
N LEU A 7 12.68 0.28 1.18
CA LEU A 7 13.42 -0.70 1.99
C LEU A 7 13.68 -2.00 1.20
N GLY A 8 12.71 -2.47 0.44
CA GLY A 8 12.79 -3.70 -0.35
C GLY A 8 13.65 -3.60 -1.62
N ALA A 9 13.95 -2.38 -2.09
CA ALA A 9 14.83 -2.15 -3.23
C ALA A 9 16.31 -2.46 -2.94
N GLY A 10 16.68 -2.61 -1.66
CA GLY A 10 18.01 -3.02 -1.20
C GLY A 10 19.17 -2.13 -1.70
N ASP A 11 20.39 -2.64 -1.57
CA ASP A 11 21.67 -1.97 -1.92
C ASP A 11 21.92 -1.88 -3.43
N SER A 12 20.89 -1.52 -4.20
CA SER A 12 21.10 -1.01 -5.56
C SER A 12 21.95 0.25 -5.45
N ARG A 13 22.95 0.42 -6.32
CA ARG A 13 23.85 1.59 -6.33
C ARG A 13 23.16 2.96 -6.31
N THR A 14 21.87 3.02 -6.60
CA THR A 14 21.05 4.24 -6.62
C THR A 14 20.10 4.38 -5.43
N THR A 15 19.85 3.30 -4.68
CA THR A 15 18.98 3.30 -3.49
C THR A 15 19.78 3.73 -2.27
N THR A 16 19.82 5.03 -2.00
CA THR A 16 20.42 5.57 -0.78
C THR A 16 19.34 5.86 0.26
N ALA A 17 19.69 5.83 1.55
CA ALA A 17 18.79 6.27 2.62
C ALA A 17 18.24 7.70 2.37
N ALA A 18 19.02 8.57 1.73
CA ALA A 18 18.58 9.91 1.34
C ALA A 18 17.54 9.91 0.21
N ALA A 19 17.67 9.02 -0.79
CA ALA A 19 16.68 8.85 -1.83
C ALA A 19 15.38 8.25 -1.27
N ALA A 20 15.50 7.25 -0.39
CA ALA A 20 14.37 6.67 0.34
C ALA A 20 13.63 7.72 1.17
N LEU A 21 14.37 8.55 1.92
CA LEU A 21 13.79 9.62 2.71
C LEU A 21 12.98 10.58 1.84
N ARG A 22 13.53 11.06 0.72
CA ARG A 22 12.81 11.95 -0.22
C ARG A 22 11.57 11.30 -0.81
N GLY A 23 11.65 10.03 -1.20
CA GLY A 23 10.51 9.31 -1.79
C GLY A 23 9.39 9.06 -0.80
N VAL A 24 9.72 8.82 0.48
CA VAL A 24 8.75 8.57 1.56
C VAL A 24 8.17 9.87 2.11
N GLN A 25 8.99 10.88 2.39
CA GLN A 25 8.55 12.16 2.96
C GLN A 25 7.85 13.04 1.93
N ALA A 26 8.32 13.05 0.67
CA ALA A 26 7.77 13.93 -0.36
C ALA A 26 7.70 15.41 0.11
N ASP A 27 6.48 15.96 0.21
CA ASP A 27 6.21 17.33 0.64
C ASP A 27 5.78 17.41 2.13
N ASP A 28 5.81 16.29 2.85
CA ASP A 28 5.49 16.24 4.28
C ASP A 28 6.63 16.86 5.11
N GLU A 29 6.30 17.21 6.35
CA GLU A 29 7.32 17.55 7.35
C GLU A 29 8.22 16.35 7.65
N PRO A 30 9.40 16.55 8.25
CA PRO A 30 10.30 15.44 8.60
C PRO A 30 9.60 14.37 9.44
N HIS A 31 9.47 13.17 8.87
CA HIS A 31 8.92 12.01 9.57
C HIS A 31 9.82 11.53 10.72
N ASP A 32 9.19 11.00 11.76
CA ASP A 32 9.82 10.36 12.91
C ASP A 32 9.46 8.87 13.01
N VAL A 33 10.24 8.14 13.80
CA VAL A 33 9.93 6.79 14.28
C VAL A 33 9.84 6.84 15.80
N LEU A 34 8.75 6.35 16.36
CA LEU A 34 8.51 6.19 17.80
C LEU A 34 8.50 4.71 18.15
N ASP A 35 9.38 4.27 19.04
CA ASP A 35 9.35 2.90 19.55
C ASP A 35 8.31 2.76 20.67
N THR A 36 7.26 1.98 20.43
CA THR A 36 6.09 1.92 21.33
C THR A 36 6.39 1.24 22.67
N ALA A 37 7.52 0.52 22.79
CA ALA A 37 7.90 -0.14 24.04
C ALA A 37 8.73 0.78 24.94
N THR A 38 9.49 1.71 24.36
CA THR A 38 10.44 2.58 25.08
C THR A 38 10.04 4.05 25.08
N ASP A 39 9.09 4.44 24.23
CA ASP A 39 8.70 5.83 23.94
C ASP A 39 9.86 6.67 23.37
N GLU A 40 10.91 6.00 22.86
CA GLU A 40 12.04 6.65 22.23
C GLU A 40 11.66 7.11 20.82
N ARG A 41 11.86 8.40 20.54
CA ARG A 41 11.62 9.02 19.24
C ARG A 41 12.94 9.35 18.55
N ARG A 42 13.03 9.04 17.27
CA ARG A 42 14.17 9.38 16.41
C ARG A 42 13.74 9.72 14.98
N PRO A 43 14.54 10.49 14.23
CA PRO A 43 14.22 10.82 12.84
C PRO A 43 14.15 9.57 11.95
N LEU A 44 13.18 9.52 11.02
CA LEU A 44 13.08 8.41 10.04
C LEU A 44 14.37 8.22 9.24
N ALA A 45 15.09 9.31 8.95
CA ALA A 45 16.38 9.27 8.27
C ALA A 45 17.42 8.40 8.99
N GLU A 46 17.40 8.37 10.33
CA GLU A 46 18.28 7.53 11.12
C GLU A 46 17.85 6.07 11.08
N ALA A 47 16.54 5.82 11.21
CA ALA A 47 15.98 4.47 11.13
C ALA A 47 16.22 3.82 9.76
N LEU A 48 16.06 4.58 8.67
CA LEU A 48 16.36 4.11 7.32
C LEU A 48 17.81 3.64 7.16
N ARG A 49 18.78 4.32 7.79
CA ARG A 49 20.19 3.89 7.74
C ARG A 49 20.41 2.58 8.49
N GLU A 50 19.74 2.41 9.63
CA GLU A 50 19.78 1.16 10.40
C GLU A 50 19.17 -0.01 9.63
N TRP A 51 18.04 0.21 8.94
CA TRP A 51 17.34 -0.82 8.19
C TRP A 51 17.94 -1.08 6.80
N SER A 52 18.93 -0.29 6.37
CA SER A 52 19.64 -0.49 5.10
C SER A 52 20.65 -1.63 5.21
N VAL A 53 20.16 -2.85 5.44
CA VAL A 53 20.96 -4.07 5.65
C VAL A 53 20.57 -5.18 4.67
N PRO A 54 21.50 -6.07 4.28
CA PRO A 54 21.21 -7.12 3.29
C PRO A 54 20.20 -8.19 3.73
N ASP A 55 20.03 -8.39 5.05
CA ASP A 55 19.18 -9.42 5.64
C ASP A 55 17.76 -8.95 6.00
N LEU A 56 17.35 -7.76 5.53
CA LEU A 56 16.02 -7.22 5.75
C LEU A 56 14.97 -7.92 4.88
N ASP A 57 13.95 -8.48 5.52
CA ASP A 57 12.68 -8.79 4.88
C ASP A 57 11.62 -7.74 5.22
N VAL A 58 10.85 -7.32 4.22
CA VAL A 58 9.90 -6.22 4.32
C VAL A 58 8.68 -6.44 3.46
N VAL A 59 7.52 -5.97 3.93
CA VAL A 59 6.27 -5.93 3.17
C VAL A 59 5.40 -4.78 3.66
N ALA A 60 4.55 -4.22 2.78
CA ALA A 60 3.46 -3.36 3.20
C ALA A 60 2.13 -4.09 3.15
N LEU A 61 1.34 -3.95 4.20
CA LEU A 61 -0.06 -4.36 4.24
C LEU A 61 -0.95 -3.11 4.25
N LEU A 62 -2.15 -3.25 3.71
CA LEU A 62 -3.17 -2.19 3.66
C LEU A 62 -4.45 -2.72 4.29
N PRO A 63 -4.55 -2.72 5.64
CA PRO A 63 -5.69 -3.29 6.33
C PRO A 63 -6.97 -2.49 6.07
N ALA A 64 -8.10 -3.18 6.09
CA ALA A 64 -9.42 -2.58 5.95
C ALA A 64 -10.43 -3.30 6.86
N PRO A 65 -11.55 -2.66 7.23
CA PRO A 65 -12.63 -3.35 7.92
C PRO A 65 -13.03 -4.63 7.17
N GLY A 66 -12.99 -5.77 7.85
CA GLY A 66 -13.27 -7.09 7.28
C GLY A 66 -12.12 -7.71 6.45
N ASP A 67 -10.94 -7.11 6.42
CA ASP A 67 -9.74 -7.66 5.78
C ASP A 67 -8.45 -7.23 6.52
N VAL A 68 -8.08 -8.05 7.50
CA VAL A 68 -6.88 -7.90 8.35
C VAL A 68 -5.93 -9.09 8.22
N ALA A 69 -6.04 -9.85 7.12
CA ALA A 69 -5.24 -11.04 6.91
C ALA A 69 -3.74 -10.68 6.87
N GLY A 70 -2.92 -11.42 7.63
CA GLY A 70 -1.48 -11.17 7.76
C GLY A 70 -1.08 -10.06 8.74
N VAL A 71 -2.04 -9.31 9.30
CA VAL A 71 -1.76 -8.25 10.28
C VAL A 71 -1.49 -8.86 11.65
N PRO A 72 -0.34 -8.57 12.30
CA PRO A 72 -0.07 -9.05 13.65
C PRO A 72 -1.05 -8.48 14.68
N ALA A 73 -1.49 -9.33 15.61
CA ALA A 73 -2.47 -8.95 16.63
C ALA A 73 -2.11 -7.69 17.45
N PRO A 74 -0.85 -7.49 17.90
CA PRO A 74 -0.49 -6.32 18.71
C PRO A 74 -0.75 -4.96 18.06
N VAL A 75 -0.74 -4.90 16.72
CA VAL A 75 -0.93 -3.65 15.96
C VAL A 75 -2.23 -3.61 15.18
N SER A 76 -3.11 -4.61 15.34
CA SER A 76 -4.30 -4.76 14.49
C SER A 76 -5.25 -3.56 14.51
N GLY A 77 -5.49 -2.97 15.69
CA GLY A 77 -6.31 -1.77 15.84
C GLY A 77 -5.69 -0.54 15.16
N ALA A 78 -4.45 -0.20 15.55
CA ALA A 78 -3.74 0.94 14.99
C ALA A 78 -3.56 0.81 13.45
N ALA A 79 -3.25 -0.39 12.96
CA ALA A 79 -3.07 -0.64 11.53
C ALA A 79 -4.39 -0.55 10.74
N LEU A 80 -5.53 -0.86 11.36
CA LEU A 80 -6.86 -0.66 10.77
C LEU A 80 -7.21 0.82 10.66
N GLU A 81 -6.90 1.61 11.69
CA GLU A 81 -7.11 3.06 11.72
C GLU A 81 -6.23 3.76 10.68
N ALA A 82 -4.94 3.44 10.67
CA ALA A 82 -3.96 3.99 9.73
C ALA A 82 -4.19 3.52 8.28
N ARG A 83 -4.88 2.39 8.08
CA ARG A 83 -5.09 1.73 6.77
C ARG A 83 -3.78 1.35 6.06
N GLU A 84 -2.67 1.40 6.79
CA GLU A 84 -1.32 1.13 6.32
C GLU A 84 -0.49 0.52 7.45
N LEU A 85 0.34 -0.46 7.08
CA LEU A 85 1.28 -1.13 7.96
C LEU A 85 2.49 -1.56 7.14
N VAL A 86 3.70 -1.33 7.66
CA VAL A 86 4.93 -1.91 7.12
C VAL A 86 5.47 -2.91 8.13
N LEU A 87 5.75 -4.12 7.67
CA LEU A 87 6.35 -5.17 8.49
C LEU A 87 7.81 -5.32 8.09
N LEU A 88 8.69 -5.38 9.09
CA LEU A 88 10.13 -5.58 8.94
C LEU A 88 10.54 -6.85 9.67
N ARG A 89 11.52 -7.57 9.14
CA ARG A 89 12.24 -8.62 9.86
C ARG A 89 13.73 -8.50 9.58
N ILE A 90 14.52 -8.30 10.64
CA ILE A 90 15.97 -8.05 10.58
C ILE A 90 16.61 -8.76 11.77
N GLY A 91 17.73 -9.47 11.57
CA GLY A 91 18.46 -10.09 12.69
C GLY A 91 17.62 -11.06 13.53
N GLY A 92 16.59 -11.68 12.94
CA GLY A 92 15.66 -12.60 13.62
C GLY A 92 14.56 -11.93 14.44
N ALA A 93 14.55 -10.60 14.57
CA ALA A 93 13.48 -9.85 15.20
C ALA A 93 12.49 -9.32 14.15
N ALA A 94 11.21 -9.23 14.51
CA ALA A 94 10.14 -8.73 13.66
C ALA A 94 9.49 -7.48 14.26
N TYR A 95 9.23 -6.50 13.41
CA TYR A 95 8.67 -5.20 13.78
C TYR A 95 7.51 -4.83 12.86
N ALA A 96 6.54 -4.13 13.42
CA ALA A 96 5.49 -3.43 12.70
C ALA A 96 5.73 -1.92 12.79
N LEU A 97 5.57 -1.22 11.68
CA LEU A 97 5.57 0.23 11.59
C LEU A 97 4.19 0.68 11.13
N VAL A 98 3.47 1.37 12.01
CA VAL A 98 2.14 1.94 11.71
C VAL A 98 2.28 3.46 11.63
N PRO A 99 1.90 4.11 10.51
CA PRO A 99 1.97 5.55 10.42
C PRO A 99 0.79 6.20 11.16
N GLU A 100 1.09 7.18 11.99
CA GLU A 100 0.15 8.20 12.46
C GLU A 100 0.39 9.46 11.64
N VAL A 101 -0.66 9.98 11.01
CA VAL A 101 -0.59 11.16 10.14
C VAL A 101 -1.44 12.28 10.73
N GLU A 102 -0.80 13.37 11.10
CA GLU A 102 -1.45 14.57 11.60
C GLU A 102 -1.42 15.65 10.52
N ALA A 103 -2.60 16.00 9.98
CA ALA A 103 -2.74 17.09 9.02
C ALA A 103 -2.80 18.44 9.75
N PHE A 104 -2.08 19.43 9.23
CA PHE A 104 -2.08 20.80 9.72
C PHE A 104 -2.00 21.80 8.56
N GLY A 105 -2.01 23.10 8.85
CA GLY A 105 -1.94 24.16 7.85
C GLY A 105 -3.30 24.57 7.29
N SER A 106 -3.28 25.29 6.16
CA SER A 106 -4.50 25.83 5.53
C SER A 106 -4.91 24.99 4.34
N ALA A 107 -6.11 25.23 3.78
CA ALA A 107 -6.55 24.57 2.56
C ALA A 107 -5.65 24.87 1.33
N LEU A 108 -4.91 25.98 1.36
CA LEU A 108 -3.99 26.38 0.28
C LEU A 108 -2.55 25.89 0.50
N GLU A 109 -2.19 25.64 1.76
CA GLU A 109 -0.87 25.20 2.19
C GLU A 109 -1.05 24.11 3.25
N PRO A 110 -1.49 22.90 2.85
CA PRO A 110 -1.61 21.79 3.78
C PRO A 110 -0.23 21.22 4.11
N GLY A 111 -0.04 20.83 5.37
CA GLY A 111 1.13 20.12 5.85
C GLY A 111 0.73 18.81 6.55
N HIS A 112 1.65 17.85 6.58
CA HIS A 112 1.46 16.59 7.29
C HIS A 112 2.68 16.30 8.17
N LEU A 113 2.43 15.95 9.43
CA LEU A 113 3.40 15.34 10.32
C LEU A 113 3.14 13.84 10.33
N VAL A 114 4.19 13.04 10.14
CA VAL A 114 4.07 11.57 10.16
C VAL A 114 4.97 10.97 11.22
N THR A 115 4.38 10.24 12.16
CA THR A 115 5.11 9.43 13.14
C THR A 115 4.88 7.96 12.83
N TRP A 116 5.95 7.21 12.61
CA TRP A 116 5.88 5.76 12.44
C TRP A 116 6.02 5.06 13.79
N HIS A 117 4.94 4.46 14.28
CA HIS A 117 4.92 3.68 15.52
C HIS A 117 5.53 2.31 15.28
N ARG A 118 6.70 2.07 15.86
CA ARG A 118 7.43 0.81 15.80
C ARG A 118 7.06 -0.07 16.99
N THR A 119 6.51 -1.24 16.70
CA THR A 119 6.13 -2.23 17.70
C THR A 119 6.78 -3.57 17.38
N VAL A 120 7.33 -4.25 18.39
CA VAL A 120 7.80 -5.65 18.25
C VAL A 120 6.59 -6.56 18.03
N VAL A 121 6.67 -7.43 17.03
CA VAL A 121 5.58 -8.35 16.68
C VAL A 121 6.10 -9.78 16.55
N PRO A 122 5.22 -10.80 16.64
CA PRO A 122 5.56 -12.15 16.23
C PRO A 122 6.03 -12.22 14.78
N ASP A 123 6.73 -13.31 14.42
CA ASP A 123 7.12 -13.54 13.03
C ASP A 123 5.87 -13.56 12.13
N TRP A 124 5.92 -12.72 11.10
CA TRP A 124 4.82 -12.43 10.19
C TRP A 124 5.01 -13.07 8.80
N LEU A 125 6.19 -13.61 8.51
CA LEU A 125 6.55 -14.00 7.14
C LEU A 125 5.60 -15.08 6.58
N LEU A 126 5.39 -16.16 7.33
CA LEU A 126 4.51 -17.25 6.90
C LEU A 126 3.04 -16.80 6.74
N PRO A 127 2.41 -16.09 7.72
CA PRO A 127 1.09 -15.51 7.53
C PRO A 127 0.95 -14.64 6.29
N VAL A 128 1.96 -13.83 5.97
CA VAL A 128 1.95 -12.97 4.77
C VAL A 128 2.12 -13.78 3.50
N GLN A 129 3.03 -14.77 3.46
CA GLN A 129 3.20 -15.66 2.30
C GLN A 129 1.93 -16.45 1.98
N ALA A 130 1.14 -16.80 3.00
CA ALA A 130 -0.15 -17.46 2.82
C ALA A 130 -1.22 -16.58 2.13
N LEU A 131 -1.00 -15.27 2.00
CA LEU A 131 -1.91 -14.37 1.27
C LEU A 131 -1.86 -14.58 -0.26
N GLY A 132 -0.79 -15.22 -0.75
CA GLY A 132 -0.60 -15.55 -2.16
C GLY A 132 0.69 -15.00 -2.74
N SER A 133 1.06 -15.51 -3.92
CA SER A 133 2.24 -15.08 -4.66
C SER A 133 1.96 -13.83 -5.50
N LEU A 134 3.03 -13.19 -6.00
CA LEU A 134 2.92 -12.12 -6.99
C LEU A 134 2.21 -12.57 -8.27
N GLU A 135 2.42 -13.81 -8.69
CA GLU A 135 1.77 -14.38 -9.89
C GLU A 135 0.27 -14.58 -9.67
N ASP A 136 -0.12 -15.05 -8.48
CA ASP A 136 -1.53 -15.19 -8.11
C ASP A 136 -2.21 -13.82 -8.03
N ALA A 137 -1.50 -12.83 -7.49
CA ALA A 137 -1.96 -11.44 -7.46
C ALA A 137 -2.15 -10.86 -8.86
N ASP A 138 -1.19 -11.00 -9.78
CA ASP A 138 -1.32 -10.52 -11.17
C ASP A 138 -2.49 -11.20 -11.89
N ARG A 139 -2.60 -12.53 -11.76
CA ARG A 139 -3.72 -13.29 -12.32
C ARG A 139 -5.06 -12.83 -11.75
N GLY A 140 -5.11 -12.61 -10.44
CA GLY A 140 -6.27 -12.09 -9.74
C GLY A 140 -6.66 -10.72 -10.27
N LEU A 141 -5.72 -9.76 -10.33
CA LEU A 141 -5.95 -8.40 -10.85
C LEU A 141 -6.53 -8.41 -12.28
N ARG A 142 -5.99 -9.24 -13.17
CA ARG A 142 -6.48 -9.33 -14.56
C ARG A 142 -7.94 -9.83 -14.62
N ARG A 143 -8.32 -10.76 -13.74
CA ARG A 143 -9.71 -11.23 -13.60
C ARG A 143 -10.59 -10.13 -13.02
N GLY A 144 -10.17 -9.53 -11.90
CA GLY A 144 -10.91 -8.46 -11.24
C GLY A 144 -11.12 -7.23 -12.13
N LEU A 145 -10.17 -6.89 -13.01
CA LEU A 145 -10.35 -5.81 -13.96
C LEU A 145 -11.45 -6.12 -15.00
N ALA A 146 -11.55 -7.37 -15.46
CA ALA A 146 -12.63 -7.80 -16.34
C ALA A 146 -13.99 -7.70 -15.60
N ASP A 147 -14.04 -8.18 -14.36
CA ASP A 147 -15.25 -8.14 -13.52
C ASP A 147 -15.70 -6.70 -13.21
N VAL A 148 -14.76 -5.80 -12.91
CA VAL A 148 -15.03 -4.37 -12.70
C VAL A 148 -15.51 -3.71 -13.97
N THR A 149 -14.88 -3.99 -15.11
CA THR A 149 -15.31 -3.42 -16.39
C THR A 149 -16.72 -3.89 -16.73
N GLU A 150 -17.03 -5.17 -16.52
CA GLU A 150 -18.38 -5.70 -16.70
C GLU A 150 -19.38 -5.07 -15.73
N ALA A 151 -19.02 -4.92 -14.45
CA ALA A 151 -19.86 -4.27 -13.44
C ALA A 151 -20.13 -2.80 -13.80
N LEU A 152 -19.10 -2.04 -14.19
CA LEU A 152 -19.23 -0.64 -14.60
C LEU A 152 -20.09 -0.51 -15.86
N VAL A 153 -19.90 -1.36 -16.87
CA VAL A 153 -20.72 -1.38 -18.10
C VAL A 153 -22.18 -1.73 -17.80
N ARG A 154 -22.42 -2.70 -16.92
CA ARG A 154 -23.78 -3.11 -16.52
C ARG A 154 -24.50 -2.09 -15.64
N LEU A 155 -23.76 -1.24 -14.94
CA LEU A 155 -24.29 -0.19 -14.06
C LEU A 155 -24.56 1.14 -14.79
N ASP A 156 -24.48 1.14 -16.12
CA ASP A 156 -24.81 2.24 -17.06
C ASP A 156 -23.97 3.53 -16.92
N VAL A 157 -22.81 3.50 -17.56
CA VAL A 157 -21.91 4.64 -17.84
C VAL A 157 -22.56 5.71 -18.74
N ALA A 158 -23.73 5.44 -19.34
CA ALA A 158 -24.38 6.41 -20.23
C ALA A 158 -24.87 7.70 -19.54
N HIS A 159 -24.76 7.79 -18.21
CA HIS A 159 -25.08 8.99 -17.43
C HIS A 159 -23.85 9.72 -16.84
N TRP A 160 -22.63 9.37 -17.27
CA TRP A 160 -21.43 10.07 -16.82
C TRP A 160 -21.38 11.48 -17.41
N ASP A 161 -21.52 12.46 -16.52
CA ASP A 161 -21.38 13.91 -16.76
C ASP A 161 -19.93 14.25 -17.18
N ASP A 162 -19.70 15.44 -17.76
CA ASP A 162 -18.39 16.04 -17.97
C ASP A 162 -17.52 16.04 -16.68
N GLU A 163 -18.12 16.08 -15.48
CA GLU A 163 -17.43 15.94 -14.19
C GLU A 163 -16.78 14.55 -14.00
N HIS A 164 -17.42 13.48 -14.47
CA HIS A 164 -16.87 12.12 -14.43
C HIS A 164 -15.74 11.90 -15.44
N ALA A 165 -15.75 12.61 -16.58
CA ALA A 165 -14.67 12.56 -17.56
C ALA A 165 -13.35 13.11 -16.99
N ALA A 166 -13.41 14.18 -16.19
CA ALA A 166 -12.26 14.71 -15.45
C ALA A 166 -11.75 13.71 -14.40
N GLN A 167 -12.64 12.97 -13.75
CA GLN A 167 -12.28 11.91 -12.79
C GLN A 167 -11.59 10.73 -13.47
N VAL A 168 -12.00 10.33 -14.68
CA VAL A 168 -11.31 9.30 -15.49
C VAL A 168 -9.90 9.74 -15.92
N VAL A 169 -9.71 11.03 -16.22
CA VAL A 169 -8.37 11.59 -16.46
C VAL A 169 -7.53 11.54 -15.18
N ALA A 170 -8.10 11.92 -14.02
CA ALA A 170 -7.44 11.80 -12.73
C ALA A 170 -7.07 10.35 -12.36
N LEU A 171 -7.88 9.35 -12.76
CA LEU A 171 -7.56 7.93 -12.58
C LEU A 171 -6.38 7.45 -13.43
N ARG A 172 -6.12 8.12 -14.56
CA ARG A 172 -4.92 7.89 -15.39
C ARG A 172 -3.66 8.37 -14.67
N ASP A 173 -3.79 9.45 -13.90
CA ASP A 173 -2.73 10.09 -13.09
C ASP A 173 -2.62 9.51 -11.67
N ALA A 174 -3.64 8.80 -11.17
CA ALA A 174 -3.66 8.15 -9.85
C ALA A 174 -2.70 6.94 -9.72
N ALA A 175 -1.92 6.65 -10.77
CA ALA A 175 -0.78 5.76 -10.65
C ALA A 175 0.21 6.34 -9.64
N LEU A 176 0.87 5.47 -8.85
CA LEU A 176 1.94 5.90 -7.95
C LEU A 176 2.94 6.77 -8.71
N PRO A 177 3.15 8.04 -8.32
CA PRO A 177 4.02 8.93 -9.06
C PRO A 177 5.41 8.29 -9.16
N THR A 178 5.93 8.12 -10.37
CA THR A 178 7.17 7.36 -10.60
C THR A 178 8.36 7.94 -9.82
N TRP A 179 8.34 9.24 -9.52
CA TRP A 179 9.35 9.92 -8.70
C TRP A 179 9.35 9.51 -7.22
N ARG A 180 8.25 8.94 -6.70
CA ARG A 180 8.17 8.39 -5.34
C ARG A 180 8.64 6.94 -5.27
N LEU A 181 8.89 6.30 -6.40
CA LEU A 181 9.30 4.90 -6.48
C LEU A 181 10.83 4.78 -6.61
N PRO A 182 11.44 3.71 -6.10
CA PRO A 182 12.84 3.41 -6.39
C PRO A 182 13.09 3.26 -7.90
N ASP A 183 14.24 3.73 -8.38
CA ASP A 183 14.60 3.75 -9.81
C ASP A 183 14.53 2.37 -10.51
N ARG A 184 14.62 1.27 -9.74
CA ARG A 184 14.60 -0.10 -10.27
C ARG A 184 13.66 -1.02 -9.50
N VAL A 185 12.36 -0.73 -9.57
CA VAL A 185 11.36 -1.76 -9.33
C VAL A 185 11.37 -2.73 -10.52
N ASP A 186 11.45 -4.04 -10.26
CA ASP A 186 11.30 -5.07 -11.29
C ASP A 186 10.07 -4.80 -12.18
N ALA A 187 10.20 -5.00 -13.49
CA ALA A 187 9.16 -4.59 -14.43
C ALA A 187 7.82 -5.33 -14.19
N HIS A 188 7.85 -6.59 -13.74
CA HIS A 188 6.64 -7.33 -13.41
C HIS A 188 6.01 -6.79 -12.13
N ARG A 189 6.80 -6.59 -11.07
CA ARG A 189 6.34 -5.95 -9.82
C ARG A 189 5.75 -4.56 -10.06
N GLY A 190 6.45 -3.74 -10.84
CA GLY A 190 6.02 -2.38 -11.19
C GLY A 190 4.68 -2.36 -11.90
N ARG A 191 4.44 -3.31 -12.83
CA ARG A 191 3.12 -3.46 -13.48
C ARG A 191 2.02 -3.84 -12.49
N VAL A 192 2.28 -4.78 -11.58
CA VAL A 192 1.31 -5.18 -10.55
C VAL A 192 0.98 -4.02 -9.62
N LEU A 193 2.00 -3.29 -9.13
CA LEU A 193 1.83 -2.10 -8.28
C LEU A 193 0.97 -1.04 -8.97
N ALA A 194 1.30 -0.68 -10.21
CA ALA A 194 0.57 0.34 -10.96
C ALA A 194 -0.88 -0.08 -11.22
N SER A 195 -1.11 -1.35 -11.55
CA SER A 195 -2.45 -1.88 -11.83
C SER A 195 -3.31 -1.93 -10.57
N ALA A 196 -2.75 -2.39 -9.45
CA ALA A 196 -3.45 -2.44 -8.17
C ALA A 196 -3.73 -1.04 -7.62
N ALA A 197 -2.76 -0.12 -7.67
CA ALA A 197 -2.96 1.27 -7.23
C ALA A 197 -4.07 1.97 -8.04
N ARG A 198 -4.06 1.80 -9.36
CA ARG A 198 -5.13 2.31 -10.24
C ARG A 198 -6.49 1.71 -9.88
N LEU A 199 -6.54 0.39 -9.68
CA LEU A 199 -7.79 -0.29 -9.34
C LEU A 199 -8.37 0.21 -8.01
N ARG A 200 -7.52 0.45 -7.00
CA ARG A 200 -7.93 1.08 -5.74
C ARG A 200 -8.48 2.49 -5.95
N ALA A 201 -7.80 3.31 -6.76
CA ALA A 201 -8.30 4.66 -7.07
C ALA A 201 -9.67 4.62 -7.77
N ILE A 202 -9.90 3.66 -8.69
CA ILE A 202 -11.20 3.44 -9.34
C ILE A 202 -12.26 3.05 -8.31
N VAL A 203 -11.94 2.12 -7.41
CA VAL A 203 -12.87 1.69 -6.35
C VAL A 203 -13.19 2.84 -5.40
N ASP A 204 -12.18 3.58 -4.93
CA ASP A 204 -12.36 4.73 -4.04
C ASP A 204 -13.22 5.81 -4.67
N LEU A 205 -13.08 6.03 -5.99
CA LEU A 205 -13.96 6.92 -6.75
C LEU A 205 -15.38 6.37 -6.84
N ALA A 206 -15.53 5.11 -7.24
CA ALA A 206 -16.82 4.45 -7.41
C ALA A 206 -17.61 4.30 -6.09
N ALA A 207 -16.92 4.29 -4.94
CA ALA A 207 -17.52 4.24 -3.62
C ALA A 207 -18.05 5.60 -3.14
N ARG A 208 -17.65 6.72 -3.76
CA ARG A 208 -18.18 8.07 -3.48
C ARG A 208 -19.46 8.40 -4.23
N ASP A 209 -19.75 7.64 -5.29
CA ASP A 209 -20.91 7.83 -6.15
C ASP A 209 -21.87 6.63 -6.00
N ASP A 210 -23.05 6.88 -5.42
CA ASP A 210 -24.12 5.88 -5.30
C ASP A 210 -24.74 5.52 -6.68
N GLY A 211 -24.37 6.25 -7.74
CA GLY A 211 -24.51 5.87 -9.14
C GLY A 211 -25.89 5.31 -9.50
N GLY A 212 -26.90 6.18 -9.60
CA GLY A 212 -28.18 5.90 -10.27
C GLY A 212 -28.94 4.64 -9.80
N ALA A 213 -28.60 4.05 -8.65
CA ALA A 213 -29.15 2.77 -8.22
C ALA A 213 -30.68 2.86 -8.07
N VAL A 214 -31.39 2.10 -8.90
CA VAL A 214 -32.86 2.18 -9.00
C VAL A 214 -33.54 1.45 -7.83
N ASN A 215 -32.80 0.61 -7.07
CA ASN A 215 -33.24 0.01 -5.82
C ASN A 215 -32.08 -0.42 -4.88
N LEU A 216 -32.42 -0.71 -3.61
CA LEU A 216 -31.49 -1.05 -2.51
C LEU A 216 -30.65 -2.31 -2.79
N TRP A 217 -31.22 -3.32 -3.45
CA TRP A 217 -30.52 -4.58 -3.74
C TRP A 217 -29.38 -4.40 -4.76
N GLN A 218 -29.57 -3.52 -5.75
CA GLN A 218 -28.52 -3.19 -6.73
C GLN A 218 -27.36 -2.41 -6.08
N ALA A 219 -27.66 -1.53 -5.12
CA ALA A 219 -26.64 -0.80 -4.36
C ALA A 219 -25.80 -1.73 -3.46
N ASP A 220 -26.42 -2.71 -2.80
CA ASP A 220 -25.71 -3.70 -1.98
C ASP A 220 -24.77 -4.58 -2.81
N GLN A 221 -25.23 -5.06 -3.98
CA GLN A 221 -24.42 -5.87 -4.89
C GLN A 221 -23.22 -5.10 -5.44
N ARG A 222 -23.41 -3.81 -5.79
CA ARG A 222 -22.31 -2.92 -6.19
C ARG A 222 -21.28 -2.78 -5.08
N THR A 223 -21.75 -2.52 -3.87
CA THR A 223 -20.88 -2.34 -2.69
C THR A 223 -20.08 -3.61 -2.39
N ALA A 224 -20.70 -4.78 -2.49
CA ALA A 224 -20.02 -6.07 -2.32
C ALA A 224 -18.93 -6.29 -3.39
N ALA A 225 -19.25 -6.09 -4.66
CA ALA A 225 -18.30 -6.23 -5.77
C ALA A 225 -17.10 -5.27 -5.61
N LEU A 226 -17.35 -4.00 -5.27
CA LEU A 226 -16.28 -3.02 -5.03
C LEU A 226 -15.37 -3.42 -3.85
N ARG A 227 -15.93 -3.96 -2.77
CA ARG A 227 -15.15 -4.45 -1.61
C ARG A 227 -14.26 -5.64 -1.98
N ASP A 228 -14.75 -6.56 -2.81
CA ASP A 228 -13.97 -7.73 -3.25
C ASP A 228 -12.81 -7.31 -4.15
N VAL A 229 -13.04 -6.34 -5.03
CA VAL A 229 -12.02 -5.76 -5.91
C VAL A 229 -10.98 -4.99 -5.11
N ASP A 230 -11.37 -4.17 -4.13
CA ASP A 230 -10.42 -3.46 -3.26
C ASP A 230 -9.57 -4.46 -2.47
N ARG A 231 -10.18 -5.52 -1.94
CA ARG A 231 -9.48 -6.61 -1.24
C ARG A 231 -8.42 -7.24 -2.14
N LEU A 232 -8.77 -7.57 -3.37
CA LEU A 232 -7.84 -8.12 -4.35
C LEU A 232 -6.68 -7.15 -4.65
N ALA A 233 -6.97 -5.86 -4.83
CA ALA A 233 -5.96 -4.86 -5.11
C ALA A 233 -4.99 -4.66 -3.94
N ARG A 234 -5.49 -4.61 -2.70
CA ARG A 234 -4.65 -4.50 -1.48
C ARG A 234 -3.75 -5.72 -1.31
N ARG A 235 -4.23 -6.94 -1.59
CA ARG A 235 -3.39 -8.16 -1.59
C ARG A 235 -2.31 -8.10 -2.67
N ALA A 236 -2.62 -7.57 -3.85
CA ALA A 236 -1.63 -7.42 -4.90
C ALA A 236 -0.53 -6.40 -4.55
N LEU A 237 -0.88 -5.31 -3.87
CA LEU A 237 0.11 -4.38 -3.32
C LEU A 237 0.98 -5.04 -2.25
N ALA A 238 0.40 -5.86 -1.37
CA ALA A 238 1.18 -6.64 -0.41
C ALA A 238 2.17 -7.59 -1.11
N ALA A 239 1.71 -8.38 -2.07
CA ALA A 239 2.56 -9.29 -2.83
C ALA A 239 3.68 -8.57 -3.60
N ALA A 240 3.40 -7.39 -4.15
CA ALA A 240 4.38 -6.63 -4.93
C ALA A 240 5.39 -5.85 -4.08
N THR A 241 5.05 -5.53 -2.82
CA THR A 241 5.98 -4.92 -1.86
C THR A 241 6.80 -5.92 -1.08
N LEU A 242 6.37 -7.19 -1.00
CA LEU A 242 7.11 -8.25 -0.31
C LEU A 242 8.50 -8.45 -0.92
N ALA A 243 9.53 -8.19 -0.14
CA ALA A 243 10.93 -8.27 -0.55
C ALA A 243 11.81 -8.74 0.62
N GLY A 244 13.00 -9.26 0.30
CA GLY A 244 13.97 -9.75 1.26
C GLY A 244 14.46 -11.17 0.95
N PRO A 245 15.52 -11.63 1.67
CA PRO A 245 16.17 -12.90 1.39
C PRO A 245 15.31 -14.15 1.64
N LEU A 246 14.38 -14.12 2.60
CA LEU A 246 13.49 -15.26 2.88
C LEU A 246 12.10 -15.06 2.26
N ALA A 247 11.76 -13.83 1.89
CA ALA A 247 10.57 -13.48 1.13
C ALA A 247 10.62 -13.96 -0.33
N GLN A 248 11.81 -14.11 -0.91
CA GLN A 248 11.99 -14.60 -2.29
C GLN A 248 12.79 -15.90 -2.27
N PRO A 249 12.30 -17.02 -2.86
CA PRO A 249 13.16 -18.16 -3.10
C PRO A 249 14.29 -17.73 -4.03
N SER A 250 15.53 -17.87 -3.56
CA SER A 250 16.75 -17.45 -4.26
C SER A 250 16.70 -17.85 -5.72
N THR A 251 16.62 -16.89 -6.64
CA THR A 251 16.96 -17.18 -8.04
C THR A 251 18.48 -17.29 -8.09
N PRO A 252 19.06 -18.46 -8.42
CA PRO A 252 20.51 -18.56 -8.55
C PRO A 252 20.96 -17.60 -9.67
N ARG A 253 22.02 -16.84 -9.38
CA ARG A 253 22.76 -16.02 -10.36
C ARG A 253 23.45 -16.90 -11.39
#